data_AF-A0A0U2UR84-F1
#
_entry.id   AF-A0A0U2UR84-F1
#
_cell.length_a   1.000
_cell.length_b   1.000
_cell.length_c   1.000
_cell.angle_alpha   90.00
_cell.angle_beta   90.00
_cell.angle_gamma   90.00
#
_symmetry.space_group_name_H-M   'P 1'
#
loop_
_entity.id
_entity.type
_entity.pdbx_description
1 polymer ?
#
loop_
_entity_poly.entity_id
_entity_poly.type
_entity_poly.pdbx_seq_one_letter_code
_entity_poly.pdbx_strand_id
1 'polypeptide(L)'
;MRRWWRKVRERETAGQRAMEEAVFGSRLLGEIEEAHRDWENANRHFEYAVGKDQIDYAIYAMEAAEKRYEMLLRQAKQFAVTHPVWRKGTAG
;
A
#
# COMPACT_ATOMS: atom_id res chain seq x y z
N MET A 1 -30.85 -8.00 31.86
CA MET A 1 -29.37 -8.14 31.91
C MET A 1 -28.73 -8.73 30.65
N ARG A 2 -29.22 -9.81 30.02
CA ARG A 2 -28.55 -10.43 28.83
C ARG A 2 -28.42 -9.53 27.58
N ARG A 3 -29.37 -8.60 27.35
CA ARG A 3 -29.32 -7.66 26.20
C ARG A 3 -28.23 -6.58 26.35
N TRP A 4 -27.89 -6.23 27.59
CA TRP A 4 -26.86 -5.23 27.88
C TRP A 4 -25.46 -5.77 27.56
N TRP A 5 -25.16 -6.99 28.02
CA TRP A 5 -23.90 -7.68 27.71
C TRP A 5 -23.70 -7.96 26.22
N ARG A 6 -24.78 -8.20 25.47
CA ARG A 6 -24.71 -8.37 24.01
C ARG A 6 -24.28 -7.08 23.31
N LYS A 7 -24.92 -5.95 23.67
CA LYS A 7 -24.64 -4.64 23.07
C LYS A 7 -23.23 -4.13 23.41
N VAL A 8 -22.73 -4.43 24.61
CA VAL A 8 -21.35 -4.12 25.01
C VAL A 8 -20.36 -4.94 24.17
N ARG A 9 -20.56 -6.26 24.06
CA ARG A 9 -19.72 -7.13 23.24
C ARG A 9 -19.73 -6.74 21.76
N GLU A 10 -20.88 -6.38 21.21
CA GLU A 10 -21.00 -5.88 19.82
C GLU A 10 -20.17 -4.61 19.62
N ARG A 11 -20.21 -3.66 20.56
CA ARG A 11 -19.39 -2.43 20.51
C ARG A 11 -17.90 -2.72 20.60
N GLU A 12 -17.48 -3.62 21.47
CA GLU A 12 -16.08 -4.05 21.59
C GLU A 12 -15.59 -4.71 20.29
N THR A 13 -16.38 -5.62 19.73
CA THR A 13 -16.04 -6.28 18.45
C THR A 13 -15.99 -5.30 17.28
N ALA A 14 -16.90 -4.32 17.23
CA ALA A 14 -16.88 -3.29 16.21
C ALA A 14 -15.65 -2.38 16.34
N GLY A 15 -15.26 -2.03 17.58
CA GLY A 15 -14.05 -1.25 17.85
C GLY A 15 -12.77 -1.99 17.45
N GLN A 16 -12.69 -3.29 17.74
CA GLN A 16 -11.56 -4.14 17.32
C GLN A 16 -11.46 -4.22 15.79
N ARG A 17 -12.56 -4.46 15.09
CA ARG A 17 -12.58 -4.50 13.62
C ARG A 17 -12.16 -3.17 13.00
N ALA A 18 -12.67 -2.05 13.51
CA ALA A 18 -12.29 -0.73 13.02
C ALA A 18 -10.79 -0.45 13.23
N MET A 19 -10.22 -0.89 14.36
CA MET A 19 -8.78 -0.80 14.62
C MET A 19 -7.99 -1.67 13.63
N GLU A 20 -8.39 -2.91 13.43
CA GLU A 20 -7.75 -3.83 12.48
C GLU A 20 -7.79 -3.28 11.04
N GLU A 21 -8.92 -2.73 10.60
CA GLU A 21 -9.07 -2.08 9.31
C GLU A 21 -8.16 -0.86 9.17
N ALA A 22 -8.05 -0.02 10.22
CA ALA A 22 -7.17 1.15 10.22
C ALA A 22 -5.68 0.75 10.16
N VAL A 23 -5.28 -0.26 10.94
CA VAL A 23 -3.91 -0.80 10.94
C VAL A 23 -3.58 -1.42 9.58
N PHE A 24 -4.50 -2.21 9.02
CA PHE A 24 -4.37 -2.79 7.70
C PHE A 24 -4.20 -1.71 6.62
N GLY A 25 -5.06 -0.69 6.62
CA GLY A 25 -4.99 0.42 5.69
C GLY A 25 -3.67 1.19 5.79
N SER A 26 -3.21 1.47 7.01
CA SER A 26 -1.92 2.13 7.24
C SER A 26 -0.74 1.29 6.71
N ARG A 27 -0.76 -0.02 6.94
CA ARG A 27 0.29 -0.92 6.45
C ARG A 27 0.31 -0.97 4.93
N LEU A 28 -0.86 -1.12 4.31
CA LEU A 28 -0.99 -1.16 2.86
C LEU A 28 -0.47 0.13 2.20
N LEU A 29 -0.79 1.30 2.78
CA LEU A 29 -0.25 2.57 2.30
C LEU A 29 1.28 2.64 2.44
N GLY A 30 1.84 2.16 3.55
CA GLY A 30 3.29 2.08 3.73
C GLY A 30 3.97 1.17 2.71
N GLU A 31 3.38 0.02 2.40
CA GLU A 31 3.88 -0.90 1.37
C GLU A 31 3.82 -0.29 -0.03
N ILE A 32 2.79 0.51 -0.33
CA ILE A 32 2.65 1.25 -1.59
C ILE A 32 3.77 2.29 -1.74
N GLU A 33 4.02 3.08 -0.69
CA GLU A 33 5.10 4.06 -0.69
C GLU A 33 6.47 3.41 -0.83
N GLU A 34 6.67 2.26 -0.16
CA GLU A 34 7.91 1.49 -0.28
C GLU A 34 8.12 1.00 -1.72
N ALA A 35 7.12 0.36 -2.32
CA ALA A 35 7.21 -0.12 -3.69
C ALA A 35 7.46 1.01 -4.70
N HIS A 36 6.87 2.19 -4.47
CA HIS A 36 7.14 3.38 -5.27
C HIS A 36 8.59 3.86 -5.15
N ARG A 37 9.11 3.95 -3.91
CA ARG A 37 10.53 4.30 -3.67
C ARG A 37 11.47 3.29 -4.31
N ASP A 38 11.17 2.00 -4.21
CA ASP A 38 11.96 0.94 -4.86
C ASP A 38 12.00 1.13 -6.37
N TRP A 39 10.87 1.49 -6.97
CA TRP A 39 10.80 1.76 -8.41
C TRP A 39 11.62 3.00 -8.79
N GLU A 40 11.51 4.10 -8.06
CA GLU A 40 12.34 5.29 -8.27
C GLU A 40 13.84 4.98 -8.10
N ASN A 41 14.19 4.17 -7.10
CA ASN A 41 15.57 3.73 -6.86
C ASN A 41 16.10 2.91 -8.04
N ALA A 42 15.30 1.96 -8.55
CA ALA A 42 15.69 1.11 -9.66
C ALA A 42 15.88 1.92 -10.96
N ASN A 43 15.01 2.91 -11.20
CA ASN A 43 15.19 3.87 -12.29
C ASN A 43 16.52 4.63 -12.17
N ARG A 44 16.86 5.15 -10.99
CA ARG A 44 18.15 5.81 -10.79
C ARG A 44 19.33 4.85 -10.98
N HIS A 45 19.22 3.60 -10.53
CA HIS A 45 20.27 2.60 -10.80
C HIS A 45 20.46 2.37 -12.29
N PHE A 46 19.37 2.31 -13.06
CA PHE A 46 19.42 2.17 -14.51
C PHE A 46 20.13 3.38 -15.17
N GLU A 47 19.82 4.60 -14.73
CA GLU A 47 20.46 5.83 -15.25
C GLU A 47 21.98 5.85 -15.10
N TYR A 48 22.51 5.27 -14.01
CA TYR A 48 23.95 5.24 -13.73
C TYR A 48 24.61 3.89 -14.07
N ALA A 49 23.87 2.91 -14.59
CA ALA A 49 24.40 1.60 -14.91
C ALA A 49 25.29 1.67 -16.17
N VAL A 50 26.54 1.20 -16.06
CA VAL A 50 27.52 1.23 -17.16
C VAL A 50 27.80 -0.17 -17.70
N GLY A 51 27.73 -1.19 -16.84
CA GLY A 51 27.99 -2.58 -17.21
C GLY A 51 26.71 -3.33 -17.60
N LYS A 52 26.81 -4.27 -18.54
CA LYS A 52 25.70 -5.13 -18.96
C LYS A 52 24.96 -5.75 -17.77
N ASP A 53 25.69 -6.33 -16.81
CA ASP A 53 25.08 -6.97 -15.64
C ASP A 53 24.36 -5.97 -14.71
N GLN A 54 24.86 -4.73 -14.63
CA GLN A 54 24.22 -3.66 -13.85
C GLN A 54 22.94 -3.17 -14.54
N ILE A 55 22.96 -3.07 -15.87
CA ILE A 55 21.79 -2.72 -16.69
C ILE A 55 20.72 -3.81 -16.55
N ASP A 56 21.10 -5.08 -16.72
CA ASP A 56 20.19 -6.22 -16.58
C ASP A 56 19.56 -6.28 -15.18
N TYR A 57 20.37 -6.06 -14.14
CA TYR A 57 19.88 -5.97 -12.76
C TYR A 57 18.89 -4.82 -12.58
N ALA A 58 19.21 -3.63 -13.09
CA ALA A 58 18.36 -2.46 -12.93
C ALA A 58 17.01 -2.63 -13.65
N ILE A 59 16.99 -3.19 -14.86
CA ILE A 59 15.76 -3.52 -15.59
C ILE A 59 14.91 -4.51 -14.78
N TYR A 60 15.52 -5.59 -14.29
CA TYR A 60 14.80 -6.58 -13.48
C TYR A 60 14.20 -5.96 -12.21
N ALA A 61 14.96 -5.12 -11.52
CA ALA A 61 14.51 -4.42 -10.32
C ALA A 61 13.36 -3.45 -10.62
N MET A 62 13.44 -2.71 -11.74
CA MET A 62 12.38 -1.80 -12.18
C MET A 62 11.07 -2.56 -12.43
N GLU A 63 11.10 -3.63 -13.24
CA GLU A 63 9.90 -4.41 -13.54
C GLU A 63 9.28 -5.04 -12.30
N ALA A 64 10.11 -5.54 -11.38
CA ALA A 64 9.64 -6.15 -10.14
C ALA A 64 8.96 -5.11 -9.23
N ALA A 65 9.57 -3.93 -9.07
CA ALA A 65 9.03 -2.85 -8.27
C ALA A 65 7.73 -2.29 -8.85
N GLU A 66 7.67 -2.09 -10.17
CA GLU A 66 6.47 -1.65 -10.88
C GLU A 66 5.31 -2.64 -10.70
N LYS A 67 5.53 -3.93 -10.95
CA LYS A 67 4.51 -4.98 -10.77
C LYS A 67 4.01 -5.05 -9.32
N ARG A 68 4.91 -4.91 -8.33
CA ARG A 68 4.57 -4.85 -6.91
C ARG A 68 3.71 -3.63 -6.60
N TYR A 69 4.11 -2.45 -7.08
CA TYR A 69 3.38 -1.20 -6.89
C TYR A 69 1.96 -1.28 -7.47
N GLU A 70 1.81 -1.74 -8.72
CA GLU A 70 0.50 -1.91 -9.35
C GLU A 70 -0.42 -2.89 -8.61
N MET A 71 0.14 -4.01 -8.12
CA MET A 71 -0.60 -4.98 -7.32
C MET A 71 -1.15 -4.34 -6.03
N LEU A 72 -0.30 -3.60 -5.31
CA LEU A 72 -0.69 -2.94 -4.07
C LEU A 72 -1.72 -1.82 -4.30
N LEU A 73 -1.59 -1.06 -5.39
CA LEU A 73 -2.60 -0.07 -5.79
C LEU A 73 -3.97 -0.72 -6.08
N ARG A 74 -3.99 -1.87 -6.77
CA ARG A 74 -5.23 -2.64 -6.98
C ARG A 74 -5.82 -3.11 -5.65
N GLN A 75 -4.99 -3.56 -4.73
CA GLN A 75 -5.41 -3.97 -3.39
C GLN A 75 -6.03 -2.79 -2.62
N ALA A 76 -5.39 -1.61 -2.63
CA ALA A 76 -5.93 -0.42 -1.96
C ALA A 76 -7.31 -0.02 -2.51
N LYS A 77 -7.51 -0.11 -3.84
CA LYS A 77 -8.81 0.13 -4.47
C LYS A 77 -9.86 -0.89 -4.01
N GLN A 78 -9.52 -2.18 -3.94
CA GLN A 78 -10.44 -3.23 -3.50
C GLN A 78 -10.91 -3.04 -2.04
N PHE A 79 -10.02 -2.57 -1.16
CA PHE A 79 -10.32 -2.35 0.25
C PHE A 79 -10.76 -0.90 0.57
N ALA A 80 -11.00 -0.06 -0.45
CA ALA A 80 -11.34 1.35 -0.31
C ALA A 80 -10.36 2.15 0.59
N VAL A 81 -9.10 1.70 0.67
CA VAL A 81 -8.04 2.39 1.40
C VAL A 81 -7.56 3.54 0.52
N THR A 82 -7.72 4.77 1.02
CA THR A 82 -7.35 5.99 0.26
C THR A 82 -6.21 6.72 0.94
N HIS A 83 -5.15 7.00 0.19
CA HIS A 83 -4.09 7.88 0.66
C HIS A 83 -4.62 9.32 0.81
N PRO A 84 -4.26 10.06 1.88
CA PRO A 84 -4.74 11.42 2.11
C PRO A 84 -4.47 12.39 0.96
N VAL A 85 -3.36 12.19 0.23
CA VAL A 85 -3.00 13.02 -0.93
C VAL A 85 -3.91 12.74 -2.14
N TRP A 86 -4.33 11.48 -2.36
CA TRP A 86 -5.21 11.12 -3.48
C TRP A 86 -6.63 11.69 -3.31
N ARG A 87 -7.04 11.94 -2.06
CA ARG A 87 -8.36 12.51 -1.74
C ARG A 87 -8.55 13.95 -2.24
N LYS A 88 -7.48 14.69 -2.50
CA LYS A 88 -7.54 16.11 -2.93
C LYS A 88 -7.67 16.29 -4.45
N GLY A 89 -7.67 15.21 -5.24
CA GLY A 89 -7.66 15.26 -6.71
C GLY A 89 -8.95 14.87 -7.43
N THR A 90 -10.02 14.47 -6.72
CA THR A 90 -11.28 14.00 -7.34
C THR A 90 -12.43 15.02 -7.30
N ALA A 91 -12.11 16.32 -7.33
CA ALA A 91 -13.06 17.36 -7.71
C ALA A 91 -12.71 17.80 -9.14
N GLY A 92 -13.22 17.06 -10.11
CA GLY A 92 -13.19 17.37 -11.55
C GLY A 92 -14.57 17.11 -12.13
#